data_AF-A0A1E7HTS9-F1
#
_entry.id   AF-A0A1E7HTS9-F1
#
_cell.length_a   1.000
_cell.length_b   1.000
_cell.length_c   1.000
_cell.angle_alpha   90.00
_cell.angle_beta   90.00
_cell.angle_gamma   90.00
#
_symmetry.space_group_name_H-M   'P 1'
#
loop_
_entity.id
_entity.type
_entity.pdbx_description
1 polymer ?
#
loop_
_entity_poly.entity_id
_entity_poly.type
_entity_poly.pdbx_seq_one_letter_code
_entity_poly.pdbx_strand_id
1 'polypeptide(L)'
;MLHALRTVMVIHQAELPKLQGIVKLDEKYLGDKPRYQPDVKHKRGRGTQKSCIAVAVQRQGPVRATLVPGDSVAVLPPSFSGPSAPRPI
;
A
#
# COMPACT_ATOMS: atom_id res chain seq x y z
N MET A 1 11.96 20.29 4.91
CA MET A 1 11.15 20.63 6.10
C MET A 1 10.47 19.44 6.79
N LEU A 2 9.90 18.44 6.11
CA LEU A 2 9.21 17.30 6.76
C LEU A 2 10.09 16.08 7.11
N HIS A 3 11.41 16.25 7.25
CA HIS A 3 12.33 15.12 7.48
C HIS A 3 12.12 14.48 8.86
N ALA A 4 12.10 15.28 9.94
CA ALA A 4 11.94 14.78 11.30
C ALA A 4 10.63 14.01 11.51
N LEU A 5 9.51 14.51 10.97
CA LEU A 5 8.22 13.82 11.04
C LEU A 5 8.26 12.47 10.31
N ARG A 6 8.89 12.41 9.12
CA ARG A 6 9.09 11.12 8.42
C ARG A 6 9.94 10.16 9.26
N THR A 7 11.01 10.65 9.88
CA THR A 7 11.87 9.84 10.74
C THR A 7 11.11 9.27 11.93
N VAL A 8 10.33 10.09 12.64
CA VAL A 8 9.47 9.65 13.75
C VAL A 8 8.45 8.62 13.29
N MET A 9 7.81 8.82 12.13
CA MET A 9 6.86 7.86 11.57
C MET A 9 7.52 6.52 11.22
N VAL A 10 8.74 6.53 10.67
CA VAL A 10 9.51 5.33 10.33
C VAL A 10 9.90 4.57 11.59
N ILE A 11 10.41 5.26 12.62
CA ILE A 11 10.76 4.66 13.91
C ILE A 11 9.52 4.01 14.54
N HIS A 12 8.40 4.74 14.60
CA HIS A 12 7.17 4.22 15.18
C HIS A 12 6.63 3.00 14.43
N GLN A 13 6.72 2.96 13.09
CA GLN A 13 6.32 1.77 12.31
C GLN A 13 7.17 0.52 12.61
N ALA A 14 8.45 0.71 12.96
CA ALA A 14 9.34 -0.39 13.33
C ALA A 14 9.00 -0.96 14.72
N GLU A 15 8.49 -0.14 15.62
CA GLU A 15 8.10 -0.53 16.99
C GLU A 15 6.70 -1.20 17.06
N LEU A 16 5.84 -0.99 16.06
CA LEU A 16 4.54 -1.65 16.03
C LEU A 16 4.71 -3.18 16.05
N PRO A 17 3.84 -3.92 16.75
CA PRO A 17 3.84 -5.38 16.69
C PRO A 17 3.51 -5.87 15.27
N LYS A 18 3.84 -7.12 14.97
CA LYS A 18 3.35 -7.78 13.74
C LYS A 18 1.82 -7.77 13.74
N LEU A 19 1.21 -7.60 12.56
CA LEU A 19 -0.23 -7.66 12.42
C LEU A 19 -0.71 -9.09 12.74
N GLN A 20 -1.84 -9.21 13.44
CA GLN A 20 -2.39 -10.49 13.87
C GLN A 20 -3.88 -10.61 13.52
N GLY A 21 -4.37 -11.85 13.41
CA GLY A 21 -5.78 -12.14 13.14
C GLY A 21 -6.23 -11.73 11.73
N ILE A 22 -7.43 -11.14 11.63
CA ILE A 22 -8.00 -10.71 10.34
C ILE A 22 -7.39 -9.36 9.94
N VAL A 23 -6.57 -9.41 8.89
CA VAL A 23 -5.92 -8.26 8.27
C VAL A 23 -6.58 -7.97 6.93
N LYS A 24 -6.97 -6.73 6.71
CA LYS A 24 -7.40 -6.24 5.39
C LYS A 24 -6.20 -5.66 4.66
N LEU A 25 -5.98 -6.12 3.43
CA LEU A 25 -4.97 -5.57 2.53
C LEU A 25 -5.68 -4.70 1.49
N ASP A 26 -5.22 -3.47 1.32
CA ASP A 26 -5.70 -2.51 0.33
C ASP A 26 -4.51 -1.91 -0.43
N GLU A 27 -4.76 -1.46 -1.65
CA GLU A 27 -3.77 -0.83 -2.52
C GLU A 27 -4.21 0.59 -2.84
N LYS A 28 -3.31 1.55 -2.67
CA LYS A 28 -3.57 2.95 -2.95
C LYS A 28 -2.51 3.53 -3.86
N TYR A 29 -2.93 4.25 -4.90
CA TYR A 29 -2.01 4.99 -5.76
C TYR A 29 -1.93 6.45 -5.32
N LEU A 30 -0.71 6.93 -5.06
CA LEU A 30 -0.44 8.33 -4.77
C LEU A 30 -0.52 9.19 -6.03
N GLY A 31 -1.25 10.30 -5.94
CA GLY A 31 -1.38 11.30 -7.00
C GLY A 31 -2.81 11.46 -7.50
N ASP A 32 -3.09 12.63 -8.06
CA ASP A 32 -4.44 13.05 -8.44
C ASP A 32 -5.05 12.20 -9.56
N LYS A 33 -6.37 12.07 -9.55
CA LYS A 33 -7.10 11.41 -10.64
C LYS A 33 -6.72 12.08 -11.97
N PRO A 34 -6.47 11.29 -13.04
CA PRO A 34 -6.21 11.85 -14.35
C PRO A 34 -7.30 12.86 -14.73
N ARG A 35 -6.90 14.07 -15.09
CA ARG A 35 -7.82 15.10 -15.61
C ARG A 35 -7.74 15.09 -17.13
N TYR A 36 -8.86 15.38 -17.78
CA TYR A 36 -8.89 15.51 -19.23
C TYR A 36 -7.88 16.57 -19.68
N GLN A 37 -7.08 16.23 -20.69
CA GLN A 37 -6.13 17.11 -21.36
C GLN A 37 -6.29 16.87 -22.87
N PRO A 38 -6.38 17.93 -23.70
CA PRO A 38 -6.46 17.78 -25.15
C PRO A 38 -5.29 16.94 -25.66
N ASP A 39 -5.56 16.04 -26.60
CA ASP A 39 -4.57 15.16 -27.26
C ASP A 39 -3.80 14.18 -26.34
N VAL A 40 -4.12 14.12 -25.05
CA VAL A 40 -3.51 13.17 -24.10
C VAL A 40 -4.47 12.03 -23.78
N LYS A 41 -4.13 10.83 -24.27
CA LYS A 41 -4.84 9.61 -23.89
C LYS A 41 -4.21 8.99 -22.65
N HIS A 42 -4.87 9.15 -21.50
CA HIS A 42 -4.45 8.48 -20.27
C HIS A 42 -4.58 6.96 -20.38
N LYS A 43 -3.59 6.24 -19.83
CA LYS A 43 -3.60 4.78 -19.75
C LYS A 43 -4.80 4.31 -18.91
N ARG A 44 -5.49 3.26 -19.38
CA ARG A 44 -6.65 2.67 -18.69
C ARG A 44 -6.19 1.64 -17.64
N GLY A 45 -7.04 1.39 -16.64
CA GLY A 45 -6.80 0.37 -15.62
C GLY A 45 -5.56 0.65 -14.77
N ARG A 46 -4.73 -0.39 -14.57
CA ARG A 46 -3.53 -0.38 -13.72
C ARG A 46 -2.26 0.14 -14.41
N GLY A 47 -2.36 0.64 -15.64
CA GLY A 47 -1.21 1.18 -16.40
C GLY A 47 -0.69 2.53 -15.90
N THR A 48 -0.75 2.81 -14.60
CA THR A 48 -0.33 4.09 -14.03
C THR A 48 1.15 4.07 -13.66
N GLN A 49 1.84 5.22 -13.79
CA GLN A 49 3.20 5.40 -13.26
C GLN A 49 3.20 5.95 -11.84
N LYS A 50 2.02 6.03 -11.20
CA LYS A 50 1.88 6.50 -9.84
C LYS A 50 2.51 5.52 -8.86
N SER A 51 3.11 6.07 -7.82
CA SER A 51 3.63 5.28 -6.72
C SER A 51 2.49 4.53 -6.03
N CYS A 52 2.62 3.21 -5.94
CA CYS A 52 1.67 2.35 -5.26
C CYS A 52 2.04 2.24 -3.78
N ILE A 53 1.04 2.28 -2.91
CA ILE A 53 1.14 2.04 -1.48
C ILE A 53 0.34 0.78 -1.17
N ALA A 54 1.00 -0.22 -0.61
CA ALA A 54 0.32 -1.34 0.03
C ALA A 54 -0.03 -0.95 1.47
N VAL A 55 -1.29 -1.10 1.83
CA VAL A 55 -1.80 -0.80 3.18
C VAL A 55 -2.39 -2.07 3.78
N ALA A 56 -1.96 -2.43 4.98
CA ALA A 56 -2.52 -3.51 5.76
C ALA A 56 -3.08 -2.98 7.08
N VAL A 57 -4.32 -3.34 7.37
CA VAL A 57 -5.06 -2.88 8.54
C VAL A 57 -5.54 -4.09 9.33
N GLN A 58 -5.11 -4.21 10.58
CA GLN A 58 -5.71 -5.14 11.52
C GLN A 58 -7.05 -4.58 12.01
N ARG A 59 -8.10 -5.43 12.09
CA ARG A 59 -9.38 -5.02 12.69
C ARG A 59 -9.15 -4.51 14.11
N GLN A 60 -9.59 -3.28 14.39
CA GLN A 60 -9.42 -2.61 15.69
C GLN A 60 -7.96 -2.58 16.18
N GLY A 61 -7.00 -2.46 15.25
CA GLY A 61 -5.59 -2.58 15.57
C GLY A 61 -4.69 -1.73 14.68
N PRO A 62 -3.38 -2.02 14.67
CA PRO A 62 -2.39 -1.22 13.96
C PRO A 62 -2.56 -1.26 12.43
N VAL A 63 -2.09 -0.18 11.80
CA VAL A 63 -2.04 -0.01 10.35
C VAL A 63 -0.58 0.03 9.90
N ARG A 64 -0.25 -0.72 8.85
CA ARG A 64 1.05 -0.69 8.18
C ARG A 64 0.87 -0.22 6.74
N ALA A 65 1.68 0.74 6.31
CA ALA A 65 1.66 1.24 4.94
C ALA A 65 3.08 1.31 4.41
N THR A 66 3.31 0.72 3.23
CA THR A 66 4.62 0.67 2.58
C THR A 66 4.50 1.02 1.12
N LEU A 67 5.46 1.81 0.62
CA LEU A 67 5.60 2.05 -0.81
C LEU A 67 5.99 0.75 -1.50
N VAL A 68 5.30 0.40 -2.58
CA VAL A 68 5.54 -0.80 -3.38
C VAL A 68 5.67 -0.43 -4.85
N PRO A 69 6.49 -1.17 -5.62
CA PRO A 69 6.69 -0.88 -7.04
C PRO A 69 5.43 -1.17 -7.89
N GLY A 70 4.48 -1.93 -7.36
CA GLY A 70 3.23 -2.26 -8.04
C GLY A 70 2.26 -2.99 -7.11
N ASP A 71 1.17 -3.47 -7.69
CA ASP A 71 0.03 -4.11 -7.03
C ASP A 71 0.06 -5.65 -7.05
N SER A 72 1.19 -6.23 -7.43
CA SER A 72 1.33 -7.69 -7.40
C SER A 72 1.61 -8.16 -5.98
N VAL A 73 0.92 -9.23 -5.55
CA VAL A 73 1.22 -9.91 -4.27
C VAL A 73 2.69 -10.32 -4.20
N ALA A 74 3.32 -10.65 -5.34
CA ALA A 74 4.72 -11.03 -5.41
C ALA A 74 5.70 -9.90 -5.05
N VAL A 75 5.27 -8.63 -5.15
CA VAL A 75 6.11 -7.47 -4.77
C VAL A 75 5.79 -6.93 -3.39
N LEU A 76 4.87 -7.56 -2.66
CA LEU A 76 4.57 -7.17 -1.29
C LEU A 76 5.71 -7.60 -0.36
N PRO A 77 6.09 -6.74 0.61
CA PRO A 77 7.15 -7.08 1.54
C PRO A 77 6.70 -8.18 2.52
N PRO A 78 7.63 -8.92 3.13
CA PRO A 78 7.35 -10.03 4.03
C PRO A 78 6.54 -9.63 5.28
N SER A 79 6.46 -8.34 5.62
CA SER A 79 5.55 -7.83 6.65
C SER A 79 4.07 -8.06 6.34
N PHE A 80 3.73 -8.41 5.09
CA PHE A 80 2.39 -8.72 4.61
C PHE A 80 2.19 -10.22 4.33
N SER A 81 3.19 -11.08 4.59
CA SER A 81 3.05 -12.52 4.40
C SER A 81 2.29 -13.15 5.56
N GLY A 82 1.02 -13.48 5.35
CA GLY A 82 0.22 -14.39 6.17
C GLY A 82 -0.30 -15.54 5.32
N PRO A 83 -0.91 -16.58 5.91
CA PRO A 83 -1.56 -17.63 5.12
C PRO A 83 -2.61 -16.97 4.22
N SER A 84 -2.41 -17.07 2.91
CA SER A 84 -3.41 -16.59 1.95
C SER A 84 -4.68 -17.40 2.16
N ALA A 85 -5.81 -16.73 2.38
CA ALA A 85 -7.10 -17.40 2.38
C ALA A 85 -7.24 -18.21 1.07
N PRO A 86 -7.80 -19.44 1.12
CA PRO A 86 -7.98 -20.25 -0.08
C PRO A 86 -8.76 -19.45 -1.11
N ARG A 87 -8.28 -19.44 -2.36
CA ARG A 87 -8.99 -18.82 -3.47
C ARG A 87 -10.35 -19.53 -3.61
N PRO A 88 -11.48 -18.80 -3.70
CA PRO A 88 -12.75 -19.44 -4.04
C PRO A 88 -12.63 -20.08 -5.43
N ILE A 89 -13.06 -21.35 -5.51
CA ILE A 89 -13.16 -22.15 -6.73
C ILE A 89 -14.22 -21.55 -7.65
#